data_AF-A0A7H8R314-F1
#
_entry.id   AF-A0A7H8R314-F1
#
_cell.length_a   1.000
_cell.length_b   1.000
_cell.length_c   1.000
_cell.angle_alpha   90.00
_cell.angle_beta   90.00
_cell.angle_gamma   90.00
#
_symmetry.space_group_name_H-M   'P 1'
#
loop_
_entity.id
_entity.type
_entity.pdbx_description
1 polymer ?
#
loop_
_entity_poly.entity_id
_entity_poly.type
_entity_poly.pdbx_seq_one_letter_code
_entity_poly.pdbx_strand_id
1 'polypeptide(L)'
;MASTPKHLTQQYYQFKTGHTPIRAYLHRIKAQDSPNCLRCSRGTKTVRHLLTNCQQWCHQREKLYAGLAETGVKAPQDSEQCPKARLFQDPKATTALLAFIEAIKERENNQQAWEQAYKTDNWGIKALDEGEREGEG
;
A
#
# COMPACT_ATOMS: atom_id res chain seq x y z
N MET A 1 -6.22 26.99 6.88
CA MET A 1 -5.73 25.82 6.12
C MET A 1 -5.39 24.74 7.13
N ALA A 2 -6.13 23.63 7.14
CA ALA A 2 -5.88 22.55 8.11
C ALA A 2 -4.46 22.04 7.92
N SER A 3 -3.66 22.07 8.98
CA SER A 3 -2.28 21.59 8.96
C SER A 3 -2.29 20.08 8.77
N THR A 4 -1.83 19.60 7.62
CA THR A 4 -1.73 18.16 7.36
C THR A 4 -0.76 17.54 8.36
N PRO A 5 -1.14 16.44 9.05
CA PRO A 5 -0.26 15.73 9.96
C PRO A 5 1.10 15.41 9.32
N LYS A 6 2.19 15.61 10.06
CA LYS A 6 3.58 15.41 9.57
C LYS A 6 3.78 14.05 8.88
N HIS A 7 3.17 13.00 9.44
CA HIS A 7 3.28 11.64 8.90
C HIS A 7 2.62 11.49 7.52
N LEU A 8 1.46 12.12 7.27
CA LEU A 8 0.81 12.11 5.96
C LEU A 8 1.62 12.86 4.91
N THR A 9 2.23 13.99 5.29
CA THR A 9 3.15 14.74 4.42
C THR A 9 4.35 13.88 4.03
N GLN A 10 4.98 13.20 5.00
CA GLN A 10 6.10 12.29 4.73
C GLN A 10 5.67 11.16 3.78
N GLN A 11 4.52 10.55 4.01
CA GLN A 11 3.98 9.49 3.15
C GLN A 11 3.71 10.00 1.73
N TYR A 12 3.15 11.20 1.58
CA TYR A 12 2.95 11.84 0.28
C TYR A 12 4.25 11.92 -0.51
N TYR A 13 5.34 12.38 0.12
CA TYR A 13 6.65 12.45 -0.54
C TYR A 13 7.25 11.08 -0.83
N GLN A 14 7.04 10.08 0.03
CA GLN A 14 7.44 8.71 -0.25
C GLN A 14 6.72 8.15 -1.49
N PHE A 15 5.42 8.41 -1.62
CA PHE A 15 4.63 7.98 -2.78
C PHE A 15 5.06 8.72 -4.06
N LYS A 16 5.28 10.04 -3.96
CA LYS A 16 5.75 10.88 -5.06
C LYS A 16 7.07 10.36 -5.63
N THR A 17 8.05 10.15 -4.74
CA THR A 17 9.40 9.71 -5.10
C THR A 17 9.49 8.21 -5.40
N GLY A 18 8.47 7.42 -5.03
CA GLY A 18 8.47 5.96 -5.21
C GLY A 18 9.26 5.20 -4.15
N HIS A 19 9.59 5.84 -3.02
CA HIS A 19 10.28 5.24 -1.88
C HIS A 19 9.31 4.72 -0.80
N THR A 20 8.01 4.70 -1.08
CA THR A 20 7.05 4.03 -0.19
C THR A 20 7.42 2.55 -0.05
N PRO A 21 7.34 1.97 1.16
CA PRO A 21 7.59 0.53 1.41
C PRO A 21 6.47 -0.34 0.81
N ILE A 22 6.35 -0.31 -0.51
CA ILE A 22 5.46 -1.15 -1.31
C ILE A 22 6.29 -2.35 -1.78
N ARG A 23 5.68 -3.51 -2.01
CA ARG A 23 6.39 -4.75 -2.38
C ARG A 23 7.42 -4.60 -3.50
N ALA A 24 7.17 -3.79 -4.53
CA ALA A 24 8.18 -3.52 -5.56
C ALA A 24 9.48 -2.94 -4.99
N TYR A 25 9.36 -1.97 -4.08
CA TYR A 25 10.49 -1.37 -3.38
C TYR A 25 11.13 -2.37 -2.42
N LEU A 26 10.32 -3.10 -1.63
CA LEU A 26 10.81 -4.09 -0.67
C LEU A 26 11.58 -5.22 -1.36
N HIS A 27 11.09 -5.72 -2.50
CA HIS A 27 11.79 -6.70 -3.32
C HIS A 27 13.10 -6.13 -3.90
N ARG A 28 13.12 -4.87 -4.35
CA ARG A 28 14.33 -4.20 -4.83
C ARG A 28 15.43 -4.17 -3.76
N ILE A 29 15.06 -3.97 -2.49
CA ILE A 29 16.00 -3.99 -1.36
C ILE A 29 16.15 -5.38 -0.72
N LYS A 30 15.63 -6.44 -1.35
CA LYS A 30 15.67 -7.84 -0.88
C LYS A 30 15.01 -8.09 0.49
N ALA A 31 14.09 -7.23 0.91
CA ALA A 31 13.30 -7.41 2.13
C ALA A 31 12.06 -8.31 1.94
N GLN A 32 11.71 -8.65 0.69
CA GLN A 32 10.64 -9.59 0.36
C GLN A 32 10.97 -10.38 -0.90
N ASP A 33 10.48 -11.63 -0.96
CA ASP A 33 10.81 -12.58 -2.03
C ASP A 33 10.10 -12.30 -3.35
N SER A 34 9.02 -11.52 -3.34
CA SER A 34 8.24 -11.23 -4.55
C SER A 34 7.77 -9.77 -4.62
N PRO A 35 7.96 -9.12 -5.79
CA PRO A 35 7.48 -7.76 -6.03
C PRO A 35 5.97 -7.70 -6.30
N ASN A 36 5.32 -8.85 -6.43
CA ASN A 36 3.93 -8.96 -6.86
C ASN A 36 2.97 -8.43 -5.82
N CYS A 37 1.85 -7.88 -6.29
CA CYS A 37 0.76 -7.52 -5.40
C CYS A 37 0.08 -8.80 -4.88
N LEU A 38 0.24 -9.11 -3.59
CA LEU A 38 -0.41 -10.27 -2.97
C LEU A 38 -1.94 -10.26 -3.04
N ARG A 39 -2.55 -9.09 -3.32
CA ARG A 39 -4.00 -8.92 -3.20
C ARG A 39 -4.74 -9.21 -4.48
N CYS A 40 -4.21 -8.72 -5.60
CA CYS A 40 -4.79 -9.03 -6.91
C CYS A 40 -4.00 -10.14 -7.62
N SER A 41 -2.86 -10.57 -7.08
CA SER A 41 -1.91 -11.51 -7.71
C SER A 41 -1.50 -11.11 -9.13
N ARG A 42 -1.72 -9.85 -9.51
CA ARG A 42 -1.52 -9.31 -10.85
C ARG A 42 -0.48 -8.21 -10.82
N GLY A 43 0.69 -8.51 -11.38
CA GLY A 43 1.77 -7.56 -11.61
C GLY A 43 2.47 -7.05 -10.34
N THR A 44 3.50 -6.25 -10.58
CA THR A 44 4.34 -5.65 -9.55
C THR A 44 3.58 -4.56 -8.79
N LYS A 45 3.54 -4.64 -7.45
CA LYS A 45 2.87 -3.64 -6.60
C LYS A 45 3.68 -2.34 -6.64
N THR A 46 3.31 -1.44 -7.53
CA THR A 46 3.89 -0.09 -7.70
C THR A 46 2.85 0.98 -7.37
N VAL A 47 3.27 2.23 -7.17
CA VAL A 47 2.35 3.37 -7.02
C VAL A 47 1.40 3.47 -8.23
N ARG A 48 1.93 3.29 -9.45
CA ARG A 48 1.11 3.25 -10.67
C ARG A 48 0.03 2.16 -10.58
N HIS A 49 0.43 0.94 -10.22
CA HIS A 49 -0.51 -0.17 -10.05
C HIS A 49 -1.63 0.16 -9.06
N LEU A 50 -1.32 0.80 -7.92
CA LEU A 50 -2.32 1.22 -6.95
C LEU A 50 -3.28 2.29 -7.51
N LEU A 51 -2.75 3.26 -8.27
CA LEU A 51 -3.50 4.38 -8.83
C LEU A 51 -4.37 4.02 -10.05
N THR A 52 -4.09 2.93 -10.76
CA THR A 52 -4.78 2.61 -12.02
C THR A 52 -5.37 1.20 -12.05
N ASN A 53 -4.61 0.16 -11.68
CA ASN A 53 -4.92 -1.21 -12.10
C ASN A 53 -5.32 -2.17 -10.96
N CYS A 54 -5.03 -1.83 -9.71
CA CYS A 54 -5.15 -2.80 -8.62
C CYS A 54 -6.63 -3.06 -8.25
N GLN A 55 -7.22 -4.15 -8.71
CA GLN A 55 -8.63 -4.48 -8.46
C GLN A 55 -9.04 -4.37 -6.98
N GLN A 56 -8.11 -4.69 -6.06
CA GLN A 56 -8.36 -4.59 -4.62
C GLN A 56 -8.66 -3.17 -4.11
N TRP A 57 -8.19 -2.15 -4.82
CA TRP A 57 -8.35 -0.73 -4.47
C TRP A 57 -9.36 -0.02 -5.38
N CYS A 58 -10.26 -0.74 -6.05
CA CYS A 58 -11.26 -0.13 -6.95
C CYS A 58 -12.06 0.97 -6.24
N HIS A 59 -12.64 0.67 -5.07
CA HIS A 59 -13.44 1.60 -4.29
C HIS A 59 -12.66 2.85 -3.86
N GLN A 60 -11.42 2.66 -3.38
CA GLN A 60 -10.56 3.78 -3.00
C GLN A 60 -10.15 4.62 -4.22
N ARG A 61 -9.95 4.00 -5.38
CA ARG A 61 -9.67 4.73 -6.63
C ARG A 61 -10.89 5.50 -7.13
N GLU A 62 -12.10 4.94 -7.03
CA GLU A 62 -13.33 5.64 -7.40
C GLU A 62 -13.50 6.90 -6.56
N LYS A 63 -13.26 6.82 -5.24
CA LYS A 63 -13.22 8.00 -4.36
C LYS A 63 -12.15 9.00 -4.75
N LEU A 64 -10.93 8.52 -5.06
CA LEU A 64 -9.86 9.38 -5.57
C LEU A 64 -10.31 10.11 -6.84
N TYR A 65 -10.88 9.40 -7.81
CA TYR A 65 -11.29 9.97 -9.09
C TYR A 65 -12.45 10.94 -8.95
N ALA A 66 -13.40 10.68 -8.05
CA ALA A 66 -14.45 11.62 -7.70
C ALA A 66 -13.86 12.92 -7.12
N GLY A 67 -12.95 12.82 -6.15
CA GLY A 67 -12.26 13.99 -5.58
C GLY A 67 -11.38 14.74 -6.60
N LEU A 68 -10.80 14.04 -7.56
CA LEU A 68 -10.09 14.68 -8.68
C LEU A 68 -11.06 15.43 -9.59
N ALA A 69 -12.22 14.84 -9.90
CA ALA A 69 -13.24 15.48 -10.74
C ALA A 69 -13.81 16.76 -10.09
N GLU A 70 -14.04 16.74 -8.77
CA GLU A 70 -14.48 17.91 -8.01
C GLU A 70 -13.50 19.09 -8.09
N THR A 71 -12.20 18.79 -8.20
CA THR A 71 -11.13 19.80 -8.33
C THR A 71 -10.77 20.14 -9.78
N GLY A 72 -11.46 19.53 -10.76
CA GLY A 72 -11.24 19.71 -12.19
C GLY A 72 -10.02 18.96 -12.75
N VAL A 73 -9.45 18.02 -11.99
CA VAL A 73 -8.33 17.17 -12.43
C VAL A 73 -8.87 15.91 -13.11
N LYS A 74 -8.37 15.61 -14.31
CA LYS A 74 -8.79 14.40 -15.04
C LYS A 74 -8.22 13.13 -14.39
N ALA A 75 -9.09 12.13 -14.24
CA ALA A 75 -8.71 10.79 -13.82
C ALA A 75 -7.66 10.19 -14.77
N PRO A 76 -6.71 9.40 -14.24
CA PRO A 76 -5.71 8.73 -15.06
C PRO A 76 -6.37 7.77 -16.05
N GLN A 77 -5.88 7.78 -17.29
CA GLN A 77 -6.34 6.88 -18.35
C GLN A 77 -5.42 5.66 -18.43
N ASP A 78 -5.92 4.52 -18.90
CA ASP A 78 -5.11 3.31 -19.07
C ASP A 78 -3.99 3.48 -20.11
N SER A 79 -4.21 4.34 -21.10
CA SER A 79 -3.22 4.71 -22.13
C SER A 79 -2.18 5.72 -21.64
N GLU A 80 -2.37 6.29 -20.44
CA GLU A 80 -1.46 7.28 -19.90
C GLU A 80 -0.15 6.63 -19.44
N GLN A 81 0.96 7.08 -20.01
CA GLN A 81 2.28 6.52 -19.71
C GLN A 81 2.75 6.88 -18.28
N CYS A 82 2.45 8.10 -17.82
CA CYS A 82 3.00 8.67 -16.58
C CYS A 82 1.96 9.29 -15.62
N PRO A 83 0.89 8.59 -15.24
CA PRO A 83 -0.18 9.13 -14.38
C PRO A 83 0.33 9.59 -13.01
N LYS A 84 1.33 8.89 -12.45
CA LYS A 84 1.97 9.28 -11.18
C LYS A 84 2.58 10.68 -11.27
N ALA A 85 3.37 10.95 -12.31
CA ALA A 85 4.10 12.22 -12.39
C ALA A 85 3.13 13.41 -12.49
N ARG A 86 2.11 13.29 -13.35
CA ARG A 86 1.08 14.32 -13.53
C ARG A 86 0.29 14.59 -12.25
N LEU A 87 -0.26 13.55 -11.63
CA LEU A 87 -1.11 13.70 -10.45
C LEU A 87 -0.34 14.31 -9.26
N PHE A 88 0.92 13.91 -9.02
CA PHE A 88 1.72 14.43 -7.90
C PHE A 88 2.38 15.80 -8.17
N GLN A 89 2.25 16.33 -9.39
CA GLN A 89 2.67 17.69 -9.75
C GLN A 89 1.52 18.68 -9.67
N ASP A 90 0.27 18.23 -9.84
CA ASP A 90 -0.90 19.10 -9.78
C ASP A 90 -1.29 19.40 -8.32
N PRO A 91 -1.20 20.65 -7.86
CA PRO A 91 -1.56 21.00 -6.50
C PRO A 91 -3.05 20.73 -6.19
N LYS A 92 -3.93 20.78 -7.19
CA LYS A 92 -5.38 20.53 -7.02
C LYS A 92 -5.66 19.07 -6.68
N ALA A 93 -4.81 18.15 -7.13
CA ALA A 93 -4.92 16.72 -6.83
C ALA A 93 -4.46 16.37 -5.40
N THR A 94 -3.73 17.25 -4.72
CA THR A 94 -3.05 16.95 -3.44
C THR A 94 -4.01 16.42 -2.39
N THR A 95 -5.17 17.07 -2.21
CA THR A 95 -6.15 16.68 -1.18
C THR A 95 -6.70 15.28 -1.43
N ALA A 96 -7.09 14.99 -2.68
CA ALA A 96 -7.61 13.69 -3.07
C ALA A 96 -6.54 12.58 -2.95
N LEU A 97 -5.28 12.90 -3.30
CA LEU A 97 -4.15 12.00 -3.14
C LEU A 97 -3.83 11.70 -1.67
N LEU A 98 -3.87 12.69 -0.79
CA LEU A 98 -3.66 12.50 0.65
C LEU A 98 -4.70 11.56 1.25
N ALA A 99 -5.98 11.79 0.95
CA ALA A 99 -7.07 10.91 1.40
C ALA A 99 -6.90 9.46 0.88
N PHE A 100 -6.46 9.31 -0.37
CA PHE A 100 -6.17 8.00 -0.95
C PHE A 100 -4.99 7.29 -0.26
N ILE A 101 -3.91 8.01 0.03
CA ILE A 101 -2.73 7.47 0.72
C ILE A 101 -3.08 7.04 2.14
N GLU A 102 -3.85 7.85 2.86
CA GLU A 102 -4.34 7.53 4.21
C GLU A 102 -5.18 6.25 4.21
N ALA A 103 -6.14 6.13 3.29
CA ALA A 103 -6.97 4.92 3.15
C ALA A 103 -6.15 3.65 2.80
N ILE A 104 -5.06 3.80 2.04
CA ILE A 104 -4.15 2.68 1.78
C ILE A 104 -3.46 2.26 3.08
N LYS A 105 -2.96 3.22 3.84
CA LYS A 105 -2.19 2.97 5.05
C LYS A 105 -3.02 2.40 6.18
N GLU A 106 -4.23 2.90 6.38
CA GLU A 106 -5.16 2.34 7.37
C GLU A 106 -5.40 0.84 7.11
N ARG A 107 -5.64 0.47 5.85
CA ARG A 107 -5.86 -0.92 5.48
C ARG A 107 -4.60 -1.78 5.57
N GLU A 108 -3.43 -1.26 5.22
CA GLU A 108 -2.15 -1.97 5.40
C GLU A 108 -1.83 -2.19 6.89
N ASN A 109 -2.05 -1.19 7.74
CA ASN A 109 -1.81 -1.28 9.18
C ASN A 109 -2.76 -2.29 9.84
N ASN A 110 -4.05 -2.25 9.52
CA ASN A 110 -5.02 -3.23 10.04
C ASN A 110 -4.64 -4.67 9.66
N GLN A 111 -4.06 -4.85 8.47
CA GLN A 111 -3.58 -6.15 8.02
C GLN A 111 -2.35 -6.61 8.81
N GLN A 112 -1.36 -5.74 8.98
CA GLN A 112 -0.15 -6.04 9.74
C GLN A 112 -0.49 -6.33 11.20
N ALA A 113 -1.43 -5.59 11.79
CA ALA A 113 -1.93 -5.84 13.13
C ALA A 113 -2.53 -7.25 13.25
N TRP A 114 -3.33 -7.70 12.27
CA TRP A 114 -3.87 -9.07 12.27
C TRP A 114 -2.79 -10.13 12.07
N GLU A 115 -1.86 -9.94 11.13
CA GLU A 115 -0.76 -10.88 10.89
C GLU A 115 0.17 -10.97 12.12
N GLN A 116 0.39 -9.85 12.80
CA GLN A 116 1.21 -9.77 13.99
C GLN A 116 0.49 -10.35 15.21
N ALA A 117 -0.80 -10.08 15.39
CA ALA A 117 -1.64 -10.74 16.40
C ALA A 117 -1.66 -12.26 16.18
N TYR A 118 -1.93 -12.73 14.96
CA TYR A 118 -1.88 -14.16 14.62
C TYR A 118 -0.50 -14.78 14.89
N LYS A 119 0.59 -14.08 14.57
CA LYS A 119 1.96 -14.55 14.88
C LYS A 119 2.24 -14.60 16.37
N THR A 120 1.76 -13.62 17.13
CA THR A 120 1.89 -13.56 18.59
C THR A 120 1.06 -14.65 19.26
N ASP A 121 -0.17 -14.89 18.79
CA ASP A 121 -1.06 -15.94 19.29
C ASP A 121 -0.59 -17.34 18.90
N ASN A 122 0.07 -17.47 17.73
CA ASN A 122 0.73 -18.70 17.29
C ASN A 122 2.15 -18.86 17.90
N TRP A 123 2.60 -17.93 18.75
CA TRP A 123 3.88 -17.97 19.45
C TRP A 123 3.79 -18.90 20.68
N GLY A 124 3.51 -20.18 20.44
CA GLY A 124 3.38 -21.17 21.51
C GLY A 124 3.14 -22.63 21.08
N ILE A 125 2.89 -22.93 19.80
CA ILE A 125 2.57 -24.32 19.38
C ILE A 125 3.78 -25.07 18.80
N LYS A 126 4.83 -24.38 18.32
CA LYS A 126 6.03 -25.07 17.82
C LYS A 126 6.98 -25.60 18.91
N ALA A 127 6.82 -25.16 20.17
CA ALA A 127 7.67 -25.61 21.27
C ALA A 127 7.16 -26.88 21.97
N LEU A 128 5.99 -27.42 21.57
CA LEU A 128 5.42 -28.63 22.18
C LEU A 128 5.63 -29.90 21.35
N ASP A 129 5.96 -29.79 20.06
CA ASP A 129 6.14 -30.97 19.18
C ASP A 129 7.58 -31.52 19.15
N GLU A 130 8.55 -30.76 19.68
CA GLU A 130 9.95 -31.19 19.80
C GLU A 130 10.28 -31.82 21.17
N GLY A 131 9.34 -31.77 22.13
CA GLY A 131 9.52 -32.33 23.48
C GLY A 131 9.04 -33.78 23.68
N GLU A 132 8.26 -34.34 22.75
CA GLU A 132 7.69 -35.70 22.90
C GLU A 132 8.50 -36.81 22.19
N ARG A 133 9.69 -36.52 21.65
CA ARG A 133 10.51 -37.53 20.93
C ARG A 133 11.87 -37.87 21.55
N GLU A 134 12.19 -37.34 22.73
CA GLU A 134 13.40 -37.68 23.49
C GLU A 134 12.99 -38.24 24.87
N GLY A 135 12.34 -39.39 24.87
CA GLY A 135 11.83 -39.98 26.09
C GLY A 135 11.45 -41.45 26.05
N GLU A 136 11.96 -42.25 25.12
CA GLU A 136 11.91 -43.73 25.22
C GLU A 136 13.15 -44.34 24.55
N GLY A 137 14.01 -45.00 25.34
CA GLY A 137 15.18 -45.74 24.86
C GLY A 137 16.33 -45.76 25.85
#